data_AF-A0A139RFM9-F1
#
_entry.id   AF-A0A139RFM9-F1
#
_cell.length_a   1.000
_cell.length_b   1.000
_cell.length_c   1.000
_cell.angle_alpha   90.00
_cell.angle_beta   90.00
_cell.angle_gamma   90.00
#
_symmetry.space_group_name_H-M   'P 1'
#
loop_
_entity.id
_entity.type
_entity.pdbx_description
1 polymer ?
#
loop_
_entity_poly.entity_id
_entity_poly.type
_entity_poly.pdbx_seq_one_letter_code
_entity_poly.pdbx_strand_id
1 'polypeptide(L)'
;MQVLIWLTETETGDLDEIGQLYRYQHFLAELVHDGKLSKKSLFISEDFWQRSQDRAKSSRLLLTNHAYLVTRLEDDPEFVNNRLVIIDEAQKMLIALENLAQESYLLESLVTQVQKSLETEKDLIQRRLLESIGFECRYLIDQFYSGLKNDKWLDSLENLRQHFSELNLPEYRDMTRFLHPTVNFGWQLLRSLVRMS
;
A
#
# COMPACT_ATOMS: atom_id res chain seq x y z
N MET A 1 9.30 28.31 10.74
CA MET A 1 9.64 28.79 12.10
C MET A 1 8.88 28.03 13.18
N GLN A 2 7.55 27.89 13.12
CA GLN A 2 6.77 27.16 14.14
C GLN A 2 7.21 25.69 14.35
N VAL A 3 7.53 24.96 13.29
CA VAL A 3 8.00 23.56 13.39
C VAL A 3 9.32 23.42 14.17
N LEU A 4 10.26 24.37 14.02
CA LEU A 4 11.54 24.32 14.74
C LEU A 4 11.36 24.60 16.24
N ILE A 5 10.47 25.53 16.58
CA ILE A 5 10.11 25.81 17.97
C ILE A 5 9.45 24.57 18.58
N TRP A 6 8.50 23.98 17.86
CA TRP A 6 7.84 22.75 18.28
C TRP A 6 8.83 21.61 18.49
N LEU A 7 9.77 21.37 17.57
CA LEU A 7 10.80 20.32 17.72
C LEU A 7 11.66 20.51 18.98
N THR A 8 11.83 21.74 19.46
CA THR A 8 12.59 22.03 20.70
C THR A 8 11.77 21.97 21.97
N GLU A 9 10.43 22.02 21.86
CA GLU A 9 9.52 22.10 23.01
C GLU A 9 8.69 20.84 23.22
N THR A 10 8.41 20.07 22.17
CA THR A 10 7.58 18.87 22.25
C THR A 10 8.28 17.73 22.98
N GLU A 11 7.55 17.09 23.89
CA GLU A 11 8.02 15.90 24.60
C GLU A 11 7.65 14.60 23.87
N THR A 12 6.58 14.64 23.06
CA THR A 12 5.94 13.46 22.44
C THR A 12 6.28 13.34 20.97
N GLY A 13 6.53 14.46 20.28
CA GLY A 13 6.65 14.50 18.83
C GLY A 13 5.30 14.31 18.13
N ASP A 14 4.18 14.55 18.83
CA ASP A 14 2.85 14.48 18.25
C ASP A 14 2.58 15.69 17.35
N LEU A 15 2.43 15.42 16.06
CA LEU A 15 2.17 16.42 15.05
C LEU A 15 0.87 17.20 15.31
N ASP A 16 -0.13 16.59 15.97
CA ASP A 16 -1.41 17.24 16.29
C ASP A 16 -1.25 18.46 17.22
N GLU A 17 -0.11 18.58 17.92
CA GLU A 17 0.25 19.78 18.70
C GLU A 17 0.47 21.01 17.81
N ILE A 18 0.74 20.82 16.51
CA ILE A 18 0.89 21.88 15.52
C ILE A 18 -0.49 22.21 14.93
N GLY A 19 -1.17 23.23 15.49
CA GLY A 19 -2.53 23.62 15.05
C GLY A 19 -2.70 24.03 13.57
N GLN A 20 -1.64 24.06 12.75
CA GLN A 20 -1.68 24.32 11.30
C GLN A 20 -0.91 23.28 10.47
N LEU A 21 -0.87 22.01 10.89
CA LEU A 21 -0.22 20.90 10.16
C LEU A 21 -0.49 20.89 8.65
N TYR A 22 -1.73 21.16 8.24
CA TYR A 22 -2.15 21.14 6.84
C TYR A 22 -1.33 22.09 5.94
N ARG A 23 -0.78 23.19 6.50
CA ARG A 23 0.07 24.14 5.76
C ARG A 23 1.49 23.63 5.54
N TYR A 24 1.89 22.58 6.25
CA TYR A 24 3.25 22.05 6.27
C TYR A 24 3.38 20.68 5.60
N GLN A 25 2.31 20.14 5.00
CA GLN A 25 2.29 18.81 4.36
C GLN A 25 3.47 18.56 3.41
N HIS A 26 3.86 19.56 2.62
CA HIS A 26 4.98 19.46 1.68
C HIS A 26 6.34 19.23 2.36
N PHE A 27 6.52 19.73 3.57
CA PHE A 27 7.77 19.61 4.34
C PHE A 27 7.73 18.47 5.37
N LEU A 28 6.53 18.07 5.83
CA LEU A 28 6.36 16.93 6.74
C LEU A 28 6.91 15.64 6.12
N ALA A 29 6.73 15.45 4.81
CA ALA A 29 7.30 14.30 4.10
C ALA A 29 8.84 14.25 4.17
N GLU A 30 9.51 15.40 4.30
CA GLU A 30 10.97 15.50 4.45
C GLU A 30 11.44 15.35 5.91
N LEU A 31 10.54 15.56 6.88
CA LEU A 31 10.82 15.45 8.32
C LEU A 31 10.67 14.03 8.86
N VAL A 32 9.85 13.20 8.20
CA VAL A 32 9.65 11.80 8.57
C VAL A 32 10.86 10.98 8.12
N HIS A 33 11.50 10.27 9.05
CA HIS A 33 12.49 9.26 8.70
C HIS A 33 11.83 7.88 8.61
N ASP A 34 12.39 7.00 7.78
CA ASP A 34 11.94 5.64 7.50
C ASP A 34 12.09 4.65 8.69
N GLY A 35 12.30 5.16 9.90
CA GLY A 35 12.56 4.35 11.10
C GLY A 35 13.96 3.74 11.18
N LYS A 36 14.86 3.91 10.18
CA LYS A 36 16.22 3.36 10.18
C LYS A 36 17.27 4.45 10.44
N LEU A 37 17.26 5.03 11.63
CA LEU A 37 18.34 5.90 12.08
C LEU A 37 19.63 5.10 12.26
N SER A 38 20.68 5.49 11.53
CA SER A 38 22.03 4.95 11.74
C SER A 38 22.45 5.19 13.18
N LYS A 39 23.00 4.16 13.85
CA LYS A 39 23.53 4.24 15.23
C LYS A 39 24.62 5.32 15.43
N LYS A 40 25.12 5.91 14.34
CA LYS A 40 26.09 7.00 14.33
C LYS A 40 25.44 8.40 14.27
N SER A 41 24.11 8.49 14.24
CA SER A 41 23.41 9.77 14.23
C SER A 41 23.52 10.45 15.58
N LEU A 42 23.84 11.75 15.56
CA LEU A 42 23.94 12.59 16.75
C LEU A 42 22.56 12.82 17.41
N PHE A 43 21.47 12.55 16.70
CA PHE A 43 20.09 12.82 17.14
C PHE A 43 19.32 11.57 17.53
N ILE A 44 19.98 10.43 17.74
CA ILE A 44 19.30 9.19 18.12
C ILE A 44 18.59 9.29 19.48
N SER A 45 19.09 10.13 20.40
CA SER A 45 18.42 10.40 21.67
C SER A 45 17.14 11.21 21.53
N GLU A 46 17.04 12.00 20.45
CA GLU A 46 15.92 12.91 20.20
C GLU A 46 14.83 12.27 19.32
N ASP A 47 15.02 11.01 18.93
CA ASP A 47 14.04 10.25 18.14
C ASP A 47 12.78 10.00 18.97
N PHE A 48 11.71 10.71 18.62
CA PHE A 48 10.39 10.58 19.24
C PHE A 48 9.78 9.18 19.06
N TRP A 49 10.02 8.54 17.91
CA TRP A 49 9.58 7.19 17.63
C TRP A 49 10.26 6.16 18.53
N GLN A 50 11.59 6.22 18.63
CA GLN A 50 12.32 5.28 19.48
C GLN A 50 11.94 5.43 20.96
N ARG A 51 11.81 6.68 21.44
CA ARG A 51 11.37 6.96 22.81
C ARG A 51 9.96 6.45 23.10
N SER A 52 9.02 6.59 22.15
CA SER A 52 7.65 6.09 22.32
C SER A 52 7.62 4.56 22.38
N GLN A 53 8.45 3.88 21.57
CA GLN A 53 8.59 2.42 21.59
C GLN A 53 9.19 1.92 22.90
N ASP A 54 10.20 2.59 23.46
CA ASP A 54 10.77 2.21 24.75
C ASP A 54 9.80 2.47 25.91
N ARG A 55 9.04 3.57 25.87
CA ARG A 55 7.96 3.84 26.82
C ARG A 55 6.88 2.76 26.76
N ALA A 56 6.49 2.32 25.55
CA ALA A 56 5.51 1.27 25.32
C ALA A 56 5.94 -0.12 25.84
N LYS A 57 7.24 -0.41 25.96
CA LYS A 57 7.72 -1.66 26.59
C LYS A 57 7.50 -1.67 28.10
N SER A 58 7.61 -0.51 28.75
CA SER A 58 7.43 -0.35 30.20
C SER A 58 5.99 -0.02 30.61
N SER A 59 5.10 0.25 29.66
CA SER A 59 3.73 0.67 29.96
C SER A 59 2.85 -0.50 30.38
N ARG A 60 1.93 -0.25 31.33
CA ARG A 60 0.92 -1.22 31.75
C ARG A 60 -0.31 -1.24 30.85
N LEU A 61 -0.55 -0.13 30.15
CA LEU A 61 -1.62 0.07 29.20
C LEU A 61 -1.03 0.76 27.97
N LEU A 62 -1.39 0.25 26.80
CA LEU A 62 -1.05 0.85 25.52
C LEU A 62 -2.34 1.13 24.76
N LEU A 63 -2.54 2.39 24.40
CA LEU A 63 -3.61 2.81 23.50
C LEU A 63 -3.01 2.96 22.10
N THR A 64 -3.64 2.35 21.11
CA THR A 64 -3.21 2.46 19.73
C THR A 64 -4.40 2.40 18.78
N ASN A 65 -4.19 2.86 17.54
CA ASN A 65 -5.19 2.76 16.49
C ASN A 65 -5.07 1.41 15.74
N HIS A 66 -6.09 1.08 14.95
CA HIS A 66 -6.14 -0.18 14.22
C HIS A 66 -5.04 -0.28 13.16
N ALA A 67 -4.79 0.81 12.42
CA ALA A 67 -3.78 0.82 11.35
C ALA A 67 -2.40 0.45 11.89
N TYR A 68 -1.98 1.08 12.97
CA TYR A 68 -0.69 0.80 13.60
C TYR A 68 -0.63 -0.61 14.18
N LEU A 69 -1.68 -1.07 14.84
CA LEU A 69 -1.71 -2.42 15.41
C LEU A 69 -1.51 -3.48 14.32
N VAL A 70 -2.20 -3.36 13.18
CA VAL A 70 -2.12 -4.37 12.13
C VAL A 70 -0.75 -4.35 11.43
N THR A 71 -0.23 -3.17 11.05
CA THR A 71 1.12 -3.08 10.45
C THR A 71 2.19 -3.57 11.43
N ARG A 72 2.04 -3.28 12.73
CA ARG A 72 3.00 -3.74 13.74
C ARG A 72 2.97 -5.26 13.94
N LEU A 73 1.80 -5.88 13.82
CA LEU A 73 1.64 -7.34 13.92
C LEU A 73 2.24 -8.08 12.72
N GLU A 74 2.27 -7.45 11.53
CA GLU A 74 2.94 -7.99 10.35
C GLU A 74 4.46 -8.08 10.56
N ASP A 75 5.06 -7.02 11.11
CA ASP A 75 6.50 -6.95 11.37
C ASP A 75 6.95 -7.70 12.63
N ASP A 76 6.14 -7.67 13.70
CA ASP A 76 6.48 -8.17 15.03
C ASP A 76 5.24 -8.80 15.71
N PRO A 77 4.96 -10.09 15.44
CA PRO A 77 3.85 -10.80 16.07
C PRO A 77 3.97 -10.90 17.60
N GLU A 78 5.17 -10.77 18.16
CA GLU A 78 5.38 -10.84 19.61
C GLU A 78 4.86 -9.59 20.34
N PHE A 79 4.53 -8.52 19.60
CA PHE A 79 4.04 -7.27 20.14
C PHE A 79 2.82 -7.41 21.06
N VAL A 80 1.92 -8.36 20.75
CA VAL A 80 0.71 -8.66 21.54
C VAL A 80 0.86 -9.90 22.42
N ASN A 81 2.00 -10.59 22.34
CA ASN A 81 2.20 -11.82 23.08
C ASN A 81 2.19 -11.55 24.60
N ASN A 82 1.51 -12.41 25.36
CA ASN A 82 1.29 -12.23 26.80
C ASN A 82 0.58 -10.92 27.21
N ARG A 83 -0.21 -10.29 26.32
CA ARG A 83 -0.98 -9.07 26.60
C ARG A 83 -2.47 -9.29 26.36
N LEU A 84 -3.32 -8.58 27.12
CA LEU A 84 -4.75 -8.49 26.84
C LEU A 84 -4.97 -7.37 25.81
N VAL A 85 -5.57 -7.72 24.67
CA VAL A 85 -5.93 -6.75 23.62
C VAL A 85 -7.44 -6.53 23.65
N ILE A 86 -7.83 -5.27 23.83
CA ILE A 86 -9.23 -4.84 23.73
C ILE A 86 -9.35 -4.06 22.43
N ILE A 87 -10.23 -4.53 21.54
CA ILE A 87 -10.49 -3.91 20.25
C ILE A 87 -11.83 -3.19 20.36
N ASP A 88 -11.78 -1.87 20.34
CA ASP A 88 -12.98 -1.06 20.15
C ASP A 88 -13.29 -0.97 18.65
N GLU A 89 -14.56 -0.79 18.27
CA GLU A 89 -14.94 -0.63 16.85
C GLU A 89 -14.37 -1.72 15.91
N ALA A 90 -14.42 -2.99 16.33
CA ALA A 90 -13.78 -4.11 15.64
C ALA A 90 -14.11 -4.22 14.13
N GLN A 91 -15.29 -3.76 13.70
CA GLN A 91 -15.60 -3.65 12.26
C GLN A 91 -14.56 -2.85 11.46
N LYS A 92 -13.96 -1.80 12.04
CA LYS A 92 -12.93 -0.98 11.38
C LYS A 92 -11.60 -1.69 11.27
N MET A 93 -11.33 -2.66 12.15
CA MET A 93 -10.13 -3.50 12.05
C MET A 93 -10.18 -4.37 10.80
N LEU A 94 -11.36 -4.86 10.40
CA LEU A 94 -11.51 -5.64 9.17
C LEU A 94 -11.09 -4.81 7.95
N ILE A 95 -11.53 -3.56 7.87
CA ILE A 95 -11.14 -2.63 6.79
C ILE A 95 -9.63 -2.37 6.82
N ALA A 96 -9.03 -2.21 8.00
CA ALA A 96 -7.58 -2.02 8.12
C ALA A 96 -6.79 -3.26 7.66
N LEU A 97 -7.27 -4.46 7.99
CA LEU A 97 -6.71 -5.72 7.52
C LEU A 97 -6.88 -5.89 6.00
N GLU A 98 -8.04 -5.55 5.45
CA GLU A 98 -8.27 -5.57 4.00
C GLU A 98 -7.30 -4.65 3.27
N ASN A 99 -7.13 -3.41 3.75
CA ASN A 99 -6.20 -2.45 3.16
C ASN A 99 -4.74 -2.93 3.22
N LEU A 100 -4.32 -3.60 4.30
CA LEU A 100 -2.97 -4.16 4.41
C LEU A 100 -2.77 -5.40 3.57
N ALA A 101 -3.81 -6.24 3.43
CA ALA A 101 -3.80 -7.38 2.53
C ALA A 101 -3.95 -6.98 1.05
N GLN A 102 -4.31 -5.72 0.77
CA GLN A 102 -4.53 -5.24 -0.59
C GLN A 102 -3.19 -4.93 -1.27
N GLU A 103 -2.70 -5.89 -2.06
CA GLU A 103 -1.67 -5.62 -3.04
C GLU A 103 -2.24 -4.66 -4.10
N SER A 104 -1.51 -3.58 -4.39
CA SER A 104 -1.86 -2.65 -5.45
C SER A 104 -0.73 -2.55 -6.46
N TYR A 105 -1.07 -2.69 -7.74
CA TYR A 105 -0.14 -2.57 -8.84
C TYR A 105 -0.45 -1.30 -9.63
N LEU A 106 0.56 -0.44 -9.79
CA LEU A 106 0.44 0.76 -10.62
C LEU A 106 0.44 0.36 -12.11
N LEU A 107 -0.67 0.64 -12.80
CA LEU A 107 -0.83 0.31 -14.23
C LEU A 107 0.23 1.00 -15.10
N GLU A 108 0.63 2.23 -14.78
CA GLU A 108 1.70 2.94 -15.50
C GLU A 108 3.04 2.19 -15.40
N SER A 109 3.40 1.72 -14.21
CA SER A 109 4.64 0.94 -13.99
C SER A 109 4.60 -0.37 -14.79
N LEU A 110 3.44 -1.01 -14.81
CA LEU A 110 3.20 -2.24 -15.56
C LEU A 110 3.39 -2.03 -17.08
N VAL A 111 2.85 -0.94 -17.63
CA VAL A 111 3.03 -0.58 -19.05
C VAL A 111 4.51 -0.38 -19.37
N THR A 112 5.26 0.32 -18.50
CA THR A 112 6.71 0.51 -18.69
C THR A 112 7.46 -0.82 -18.64
N GLN A 113 7.12 -1.71 -17.70
CA GLN A 113 7.72 -3.03 -17.61
C GLN A 113 7.45 -3.86 -18.87
N VAL A 114 6.20 -3.87 -19.35
CA VAL A 114 5.81 -4.56 -20.60
C VAL A 114 6.59 -4.04 -21.80
N GLN A 115 6.77 -2.72 -21.95
CA GLN A 115 7.57 -2.15 -23.03
C GLN A 115 9.03 -2.63 -22.99
N LYS A 116 9.63 -2.66 -21.80
CA LYS A 116 11.00 -3.17 -21.62
C LYS A 116 11.11 -4.66 -21.97
N SER A 117 10.12 -5.47 -21.57
CA SER A 117 10.07 -6.90 -21.90
C SER A 117 9.91 -7.15 -23.39
N LEU A 118 9.14 -6.30 -24.09
CA LEU A 118 8.97 -6.39 -25.55
C LEU A 118 10.27 -6.18 -26.34
N GLU A 119 11.23 -5.42 -25.81
CA GLU A 119 12.54 -5.21 -26.43
C GLU A 119 13.46 -6.43 -26.30
N THR A 120 13.27 -7.22 -25.24
CA THR A 120 14.15 -8.34 -24.88
C THR A 120 13.58 -9.69 -25.34
N GLU A 121 12.26 -9.81 -25.45
CA GLU A 121 11.58 -11.05 -25.76
C GLU A 121 11.69 -11.45 -27.24
N LYS A 122 12.05 -12.71 -27.49
CA LYS A 122 12.27 -13.26 -28.84
C LYS A 122 11.13 -14.17 -29.29
N ASP A 123 10.34 -14.73 -28.37
CA ASP A 123 9.18 -15.53 -28.72
C ASP A 123 8.04 -14.64 -29.24
N LEU A 124 7.59 -14.92 -30.46
CA LEU A 124 6.51 -14.21 -31.14
C LEU A 124 5.19 -14.28 -30.37
N ILE A 125 4.90 -15.41 -29.71
CA ILE A 125 3.64 -15.59 -28.97
C ILE A 125 3.68 -14.73 -27.71
N GLN A 126 4.76 -14.81 -26.93
CA GLN A 126 4.93 -14.02 -25.71
C GLN A 126 4.95 -12.52 -26.02
N ARG A 127 5.61 -12.12 -27.12
CA ARG A 127 5.62 -10.73 -27.59
C ARG A 127 4.21 -10.23 -27.92
N ARG A 128 3.40 -11.05 -28.60
CA ARG A 128 2.00 -10.69 -28.90
C ARG A 128 1.15 -10.56 -27.63
N LEU A 129 1.31 -11.48 -26.68
CA LEU A 129 0.64 -11.41 -25.38
C LEU A 129 1.04 -10.13 -24.62
N LEU A 130 2.32 -9.78 -24.58
CA LEU A 130 2.81 -8.55 -23.98
C LEU A 130 2.23 -7.30 -24.67
N GLU A 131 2.16 -7.27 -26.00
CA GLU A 131 1.51 -6.17 -26.74
C GLU A 131 0.03 -6.02 -26.36
N SER A 132 -0.69 -7.14 -26.28
CA SER A 132 -2.09 -7.17 -25.86
C SER A 132 -2.26 -6.72 -24.41
N ILE A 133 -1.44 -7.18 -23.47
CA ILE A 133 -1.44 -6.71 -22.08
C ILE A 133 -1.20 -5.20 -22.02
N GLY A 134 -0.20 -4.71 -22.74
CA GLY A 134 0.12 -3.28 -22.77
C GLY A 134 -1.02 -2.44 -23.34
N PHE A 135 -1.77 -2.97 -24.33
CA PHE A 135 -2.96 -2.31 -24.87
C PHE A 135 -4.08 -2.24 -23.83
N GLU A 136 -4.42 -3.37 -23.19
CA GLU A 136 -5.47 -3.43 -22.17
C GLU A 136 -5.15 -2.49 -21.00
N CYS A 137 -3.89 -2.44 -20.55
CA CYS A 137 -3.48 -1.54 -19.48
C CYS A 137 -3.65 -0.07 -19.85
N ARG A 138 -3.25 0.34 -21.06
CA ARG A 138 -3.44 1.71 -21.55
C ARG A 138 -4.92 2.06 -21.69
N TYR A 139 -5.74 1.12 -22.15
CA TYR A 139 -7.18 1.30 -22.22
C TYR A 139 -7.79 1.53 -20.83
N LEU A 140 -7.41 0.72 -19.83
CA LEU A 140 -7.86 0.87 -18.45
C LEU A 140 -7.46 2.22 -17.85
N ILE A 141 -6.22 2.68 -18.10
CA ILE A 141 -5.75 4.01 -17.69
C ILE A 141 -6.63 5.12 -18.31
N ASP A 142 -6.90 5.05 -19.61
CA ASP A 142 -7.74 6.04 -20.31
C ASP A 142 -9.19 6.04 -19.81
N GLN A 143 -9.75 4.85 -19.54
CA GLN A 143 -11.08 4.73 -18.95
C GLN A 143 -11.14 5.28 -17.53
N PHE A 144 -10.08 5.09 -16.73
CA PHE A 144 -9.98 5.66 -15.39
C PHE A 144 -10.01 7.19 -15.43
N TYR A 145 -9.17 7.82 -16.26
CA TYR A 145 -9.18 9.29 -16.42
C TYR A 145 -10.49 9.83 -17.01
N SER A 146 -11.17 9.02 -17.82
CA SER A 146 -12.49 9.36 -18.39
C SER A 146 -13.66 9.23 -17.40
N GLY A 147 -13.41 8.72 -16.19
CA GLY A 147 -14.43 8.54 -15.14
C GLY A 147 -15.26 7.26 -15.29
N LEU A 148 -14.69 6.19 -15.84
CA LEU A 148 -15.30 4.84 -15.96
C LEU A 148 -16.70 4.84 -16.60
N LYS A 149 -16.88 5.63 -17.66
CA LYS A 149 -18.18 5.85 -18.31
C LYS A 149 -18.77 4.64 -19.04
N ASN A 150 -18.04 3.53 -19.18
CA ASN A 150 -18.42 2.42 -20.05
C ASN A 150 -18.01 1.07 -19.44
N ASP A 151 -18.95 0.15 -19.25
CA ASP A 151 -18.74 -1.17 -18.61
C ASP A 151 -17.72 -2.07 -19.31
N LYS A 152 -17.27 -1.72 -20.52
CA LYS A 152 -16.23 -2.43 -21.28
C LYS A 152 -14.86 -2.53 -20.58
N TRP A 153 -14.60 -1.72 -19.56
CA TRP A 153 -13.38 -1.86 -18.75
C TRP A 153 -13.32 -3.20 -18.01
N LEU A 154 -14.48 -3.79 -17.67
CA LEU A 154 -14.55 -5.12 -17.06
C LEU A 154 -14.12 -6.22 -18.04
N ASP A 155 -14.52 -6.13 -19.30
CA ASP A 155 -14.11 -7.08 -20.34
C ASP A 155 -12.59 -7.00 -20.57
N SER A 156 -12.05 -5.77 -20.57
CA SER A 156 -10.61 -5.50 -20.72
C SER A 156 -9.80 -6.09 -19.57
N LEU A 157 -10.36 -6.04 -18.36
CA LEU A 157 -9.80 -6.66 -17.16
C LEU A 157 -9.82 -8.20 -17.24
N GLU A 158 -10.88 -8.79 -17.78
CA GLU A 158 -10.98 -10.24 -17.98
C GLU A 158 -10.01 -10.73 -19.07
N ASN A 159 -9.84 -9.96 -20.14
CA ASN A 159 -8.81 -10.19 -21.17
C ASN A 159 -7.40 -10.12 -20.59
N LEU A 160 -7.13 -9.09 -19.79
CA LEU A 160 -5.84 -8.90 -19.12
C LEU A 160 -5.51 -10.11 -18.24
N ARG A 161 -6.47 -10.61 -17.46
CA ARG A 161 -6.32 -11.85 -16.69
C ARG A 161 -5.95 -13.04 -17.58
N GLN A 162 -6.68 -13.23 -18.69
CA GLN A 162 -6.41 -14.32 -19.61
C GLN A 162 -4.98 -14.23 -20.17
N HIS A 163 -4.56 -13.05 -20.61
CA HIS A 163 -3.22 -12.85 -21.16
C HIS A 163 -2.12 -13.11 -20.12
N PHE A 164 -2.30 -12.71 -18.86
CA PHE A 164 -1.35 -13.01 -17.78
C PHE A 164 -1.31 -14.49 -17.39
N SER A 165 -2.38 -15.25 -17.62
CA SER A 165 -2.41 -16.70 -17.39
C SER A 165 -1.66 -17.48 -18.47
N GLU A 166 -1.58 -16.94 -19.70
CA GLU A 166 -0.89 -17.52 -20.84
C GLU A 166 0.57 -17.05 -20.96
N LEU A 167 0.95 -16.02 -20.21
CA LEU A 167 2.28 -15.47 -20.18
C LEU A 167 3.23 -16.39 -19.39
N ASN A 168 4.28 -16.87 -20.04
CA ASN A 168 5.25 -17.81 -19.46
C ASN A 168 6.54 -17.10 -19.01
N LEU A 169 6.45 -15.84 -18.59
CA LEU A 169 7.58 -15.03 -18.19
C LEU A 169 7.71 -14.98 -16.67
N PRO A 170 8.91 -15.29 -16.11
CA PRO A 170 9.10 -15.34 -14.66
C PRO A 170 8.91 -13.97 -13.99
N GLU A 171 9.16 -12.88 -14.71
CA GLU A 171 9.04 -11.49 -14.22
C GLU A 171 7.60 -11.06 -13.90
N TYR A 172 6.61 -11.82 -14.34
CA TYR A 172 5.19 -11.50 -14.18
C TYR A 172 4.43 -12.49 -13.30
N ARG A 173 5.12 -13.45 -12.68
CA ARG A 173 4.50 -14.48 -11.84
C ARG A 173 3.68 -13.90 -10.68
N ASP A 174 4.15 -12.82 -10.08
CA ASP A 174 3.45 -12.17 -8.98
C ASP A 174 2.14 -11.53 -9.49
N MET A 175 2.15 -10.96 -10.68
CA MET A 175 0.95 -10.39 -11.31
C MET A 175 -0.05 -11.46 -11.76
N THR A 176 0.44 -12.60 -12.28
CA THR A 176 -0.39 -13.77 -12.58
C THR A 176 -1.07 -14.31 -11.32
N ARG A 177 -0.38 -14.28 -10.16
CA ARG A 177 -0.97 -14.64 -8.86
C ARG A 177 -1.99 -13.62 -8.38
N PHE A 178 -1.67 -12.33 -8.50
CA PHE A 178 -2.54 -11.23 -8.10
C PHE A 178 -3.90 -11.26 -8.81
N LEU A 179 -3.89 -11.60 -10.10
CA LEU A 179 -5.10 -11.69 -10.94
C LEU A 179 -5.83 -13.04 -10.82
N HIS A 180 -5.34 -13.97 -9.98
CA HIS A 180 -5.94 -15.28 -9.83
C HIS A 180 -7.21 -15.24 -8.96
N PRO A 181 -8.33 -15.85 -9.39
CA PRO A 181 -9.65 -15.72 -8.75
C PRO A 181 -9.76 -16.26 -7.32
N THR A 182 -8.79 -17.05 -6.86
CA THR A 182 -8.78 -17.62 -5.50
C THR A 182 -8.12 -16.72 -4.46
N VAL A 183 -7.39 -15.68 -4.88
CA VAL A 183 -6.56 -14.86 -3.97
C VAL A 183 -7.24 -13.55 -3.61
N ASN A 184 -8.09 -13.00 -4.49
CA ASN A 184 -8.50 -11.61 -4.37
C ASN A 184 -10.03 -11.46 -4.22
N PHE A 185 -10.47 -11.31 -2.97
CA PHE A 185 -11.87 -11.04 -2.55
C PHE A 185 -12.46 -9.79 -3.25
N GLY A 186 -11.62 -8.84 -3.66
CA GLY A 186 -12.01 -7.61 -4.37
C GLY A 186 -12.67 -7.86 -5.72
N TRP A 187 -12.32 -8.95 -6.43
CA TRP A 187 -12.95 -9.29 -7.71
C TRP A 187 -14.39 -9.79 -7.57
N GLN A 188 -14.71 -10.46 -6.46
CA GLN A 188 -16.08 -10.88 -6.18
C GLN A 188 -16.96 -9.67 -5.81
N LEU A 189 -16.40 -8.71 -5.06
CA LEU A 189 -17.07 -7.46 -4.69
C LEU A 189 -17.30 -6.53 -5.90
N LEU A 190 -16.31 -6.38 -6.78
CA LEU A 190 -16.45 -5.60 -8.03
C LEU A 190 -17.53 -6.18 -8.96
N ARG A 191 -17.60 -7.51 -9.09
CA ARG A 191 -18.68 -8.17 -9.84
C ARG A 191 -20.05 -8.01 -9.18
N SER A 192 -20.14 -7.98 -7.84
CA SER A 192 -21.41 -7.76 -7.15
C SER A 192 -21.89 -6.31 -7.21
N LEU A 193 -20.98 -5.33 -7.19
CA LEU A 193 -21.32 -3.91 -7.23
C LEU A 193 -21.81 -3.47 -8.63
N VAL A 194 -21.22 -3.98 -9.71
CA VAL A 194 -21.66 -3.64 -11.08
C VAL A 194 -22.96 -4.36 -11.48
N ARG A 195 -23.33 -5.46 -10.82
CA ARG A 195 -24.65 -6.11 -11.04
C ARG A 195 -25.81 -5.41 -10.32
N MET A 196 -25.54 -4.45 -9.44
CA MET A 196 -26.56 -3.76 -8.63
C MET A 196 -26.84 -2.31 -9.07
N SER A 197 -26.15 -1.80 -10.10
CA SER A 197 -26.41 -0.49 -10.75
C SER A 197 -27.10 -0.67 -12.09
#